data_AF-A0A6C0J489-F1
#
_entry.id   AF-A0A6C0J489-F1
#
_cell.length_a   1.000
_cell.length_b   1.000
_cell.length_c   1.000
_cell.angle_alpha   90.00
_cell.angle_beta   90.00
_cell.angle_gamma   90.00
#
_symmetry.space_group_name_H-M   'P 1'
#
loop_
_entity.id
_entity.type
_entity.pdbx_description
1 polymer ?
#
loop_
_entity_poly.entity_id
_entity_poly.type
_entity_poly.pdbx_seq_one_letter_code
_entity_poly.pdbx_strand_id
1 'polypeptide(L)' 'MPAKRTKCNNCNLKVKGINIITNKCQCNLVFCTKCRLPENHGCTFNFNNKINLKKKLVKVEFEKINKL' A
#
# COMPACT_ATOMS: atom_id res chain seq x y z
N MET A 1 -26.33 -7.04 11.27
CA MET A 1 -24.94 -7.22 11.77
C MET A 1 -24.48 -5.89 12.35
N PRO A 2 -24.10 -5.78 13.64
CA PRO A 2 -23.69 -4.50 14.22
C PRO A 2 -22.40 -4.00 13.55
N ALA A 3 -22.41 -2.75 13.07
CA ALA A 3 -21.26 -2.12 12.42
C ALA A 3 -20.05 -2.11 13.36
N LYS A 4 -18.99 -2.83 13.00
CA LYS A 4 -17.72 -2.87 13.75
C LYS A 4 -17.19 -1.45 13.87
N ARG A 5 -17.10 -0.93 15.10
CA ARG A 5 -16.61 0.44 15.34
C ARG A 5 -15.10 0.45 15.19
N THR A 6 -14.61 0.80 14.00
CA THR A 6 -13.17 0.93 13.76
C THR A 6 -12.67 2.27 14.30
N LYS A 7 -11.53 2.24 14.99
CA LYS A 7 -10.84 3.42 15.52
C LYS A 7 -9.60 3.72 14.68
N CYS A 8 -9.17 4.98 14.69
CA CYS A 8 -7.93 5.40 14.05
C CYS A 8 -6.73 4.78 14.77
N ASN A 9 -5.81 4.16 14.04
CA ASN A 9 -4.64 3.54 14.64
C ASN A 9 -3.60 4.53 15.20
N ASN A 10 -3.72 5.83 14.88
CA ASN A 10 -2.79 6.86 15.36
C ASN A 10 -3.36 7.65 16.56
N CYS A 11 -4.59 8.16 16.43
CA CYS A 11 -5.19 9.06 17.43
C CYS A 11 -6.39 8.46 18.18
N ASN A 12 -6.72 7.18 17.97
CA ASN A 12 -7.83 6.47 18.61
C ASN A 12 -9.24 7.06 18.41
N LEU A 13 -9.37 8.09 17.58
CA LEU A 13 -10.67 8.68 17.23
C LEU A 13 -11.53 7.68 16.45
N LYS A 14 -12.84 7.71 16.70
CA LYS A 14 -13.82 6.86 16.02
C LYS A 14 -13.83 7.18 14.52
N VAL A 15 -13.62 6.17 13.68
CA VAL A 15 -13.72 6.30 12.23
C VAL A 15 -15.16 5.97 11.82
N LYS A 16 -15.81 6.88 11.08
CA LYS A 16 -17.16 6.63 10.52
C LYS A 16 -17.12 5.43 9.58
N GLY A 17 -18.19 4.64 9.51
CA GLY A 17 -18.24 3.41 8.70
C GLY A 17 -17.79 3.59 7.24
N ILE A 18 -18.28 4.64 6.59
CA ILE A 18 -17.88 5.03 5.22
C ILE A 18 -16.37 5.24 5.08
N ASN A 19 -15.75 5.80 6.12
CA ASN A 19 -14.34 6.19 6.13
C ASN A 19 -13.39 5.00 6.37
N ILE A 20 -13.90 3.83 6.74
CA ILE A 20 -13.09 2.63 6.93
C ILE A 20 -12.56 2.12 5.59
N ILE A 21 -13.40 2.19 4.55
CA ILE A 21 -13.07 1.73 3.20
C ILE A 21 -12.16 2.76 2.52
N THR A 22 -12.45 4.05 2.66
CA THR A 22 -11.74 5.13 1.98
C THR A 22 -10.43 5.55 2.66
N ASN A 23 -10.30 5.40 3.99
CA ASN A 23 -9.09 5.77 4.73
C ASN A 23 -8.26 4.56 5.16
N LYS A 24 -8.35 3.44 4.42
CA LYS A 24 -7.42 2.33 4.56
C LYS A 24 -6.10 2.71 3.88
N CYS A 25 -5.03 2.83 4.65
CA CYS A 25 -3.70 3.10 4.12
C CYS A 25 -3.09 1.82 3.50
N GLN A 26 -2.09 1.98 2.64
CA GLN A 26 -1.36 0.85 2.03
C GLN A 26 -0.56 0.04 3.04
N CYS A 27 -0.27 0.59 4.23
CA CYS A 27 0.24 -0.17 5.39
C CYS A 27 -0.83 -1.07 6.05
N ASN A 28 -2.02 -1.22 5.43
CA ASN A 28 -3.17 -2.01 5.90
C ASN A 28 -3.85 -1.54 7.20
N LEU A 29 -3.48 -0.36 7.71
CA LEU A 29 -4.10 0.24 8.88
C LEU A 29 -5.19 1.25 8.48
N VAL A 30 -6.16 1.47 9.37
CA VAL A 30 -7.29 2.40 9.17
C VAL A 30 -7.05 3.67 10.00
N PHE A 31 -7.19 4.82 9.35
CA PHE A 31 -6.97 6.12 9.98
C PHE A 31 -8.18 7.04 9.85
N CYS A 32 -8.27 8.05 10.71
CA CYS A 32 -9.23 9.13 10.54
C CYS A 32 -8.76 10.08 9.42
N THR A 33 -9.65 10.96 8.96
CA THR A 33 -9.36 11.92 7.87
C THR A 33 -8.13 12.79 8.14
N LYS A 34 -7.82 13.07 9.41
CA LYS A 34 -6.63 13.83 9.82
C LYS A 34 -5.34 13.01 9.74
N CYS A 35 -5.38 11.73 10.10
CA CYS A 35 -4.20 10.85 10.15
C CYS A 35 -4.03 9.98 8.90
N ARG A 36 -4.86 10.18 7.86
CA ARG A 36 -4.80 9.41 6.60
C ARG A 36 -3.48 9.59 5.84
N LEU A 37 -2.81 10.73 6.04
CA LEU A 37 -1.56 11.04 5.36
C LEU A 37 -0.39 10.28 6.00
N PRO A 38 0.56 9.78 5.18
CA PRO A 38 1.68 8.97 5.67
C PRO A 38 2.57 9.70 6.67
N GLU A 39 2.76 11.00 6.47
CA GLU A 39 3.52 11.90 7.36
C GLU A 39 2.95 11.95 8.79
N ASN A 40 1.62 11.83 8.93
CA ASN A 40 0.94 12.08 10.20
C ASN A 40 0.79 10.82 11.07
N HIS A 41 1.10 9.63 10.53
CA HIS A 41 1.03 8.36 11.27
C HIS A 41 2.31 7.53 11.16
N GLY A 42 3.38 8.07 10.56
CA GLY A 42 4.64 7.34 10.37
C GLY A 42 4.47 6.08 9.53
N CYS A 43 3.89 6.21 8.32
CA CYS A 43 3.62 5.06 7.47
C CYS A 43 4.87 4.21 7.22
N THR A 44 4.78 2.92 7.55
CA THR A 44 5.86 1.94 7.36
C THR A 44 5.85 1.29 5.98
N PHE A 45 4.91 1.67 5.10
CA PHE A 45 4.81 1.10 3.76
C PHE A 45 5.96 1.59 2.87
N ASN A 46 6.84 0.66 2.48
CA ASN A 46 7.96 0.96 1.61
C ASN A 46 7.51 0.96 0.13
N PHE A 47 7.23 2.14 -0.40
CA PHE A 47 6.89 2.35 -1.82
C PHE A 47 8.05 2.03 -2.78
N ASN A 48 9.28 1.97 -2.26
CA ASN A 48 10.48 1.88 -3.07
C ASN A 48 10.95 0.44 -3.29
N ASN A 49 10.03 -0.53 -3.31
CA ASN A 49 10.34 -1.95 -3.48
C ASN A 49 10.75 -2.32 -4.94
N LYS A 50 11.67 -1.54 -5.52
CA LYS A 50 12.31 -1.78 -6.83
C LYS A 50 13.18 -3.03 -6.83
N ILE A 51 13.52 -3.57 -5.65
CA ILE A 51 14.42 -4.72 -5.48
C ILE A 51 13.78 -6.01 -6.04
N ASN A 52 12.45 -6.13 -5.99
CA ASN A 52 11.76 -7.33 -6.48
C ASN A 52 11.53 -7.34 -8.00
N LEU A 53 11.53 -6.19 -8.67
CA LEU A 53 11.36 -6.13 -10.13
C LEU A 53 12.56 -6.73 -10.88
N LYS A 54 13.78 -6.47 -10.41
CA LYS A 54 15.00 -6.99 -11.07
C LYS A 54 15.09 -8.51 -11.06
N LYS A 55 14.48 -9.19 -10.08
CA LYS A 55 14.52 -10.66 -9.97
C LYS A 55 13.56 -11.38 -10.92
N LYS A 56 12.54 -10.70 -11.45
CA LYS A 56 11.49 -11.31 -12.29
C LYS A 56 11.72 -11.17 -13.79
N LEU A 57 12.65 -10.31 -14.20
CA LEU A 57 12.93 -10.07 -15.61
C LEU A 57 14.00 -11.06 -16.07
N VAL A 58 13.58 -12.14 -16.71
CA VAL A 58 14.48 -13.01 -17.47
C VAL A 58 14.95 -12.20 -18.69
N LYS A 59 16.24 -11.89 -18.76
CA LYS A 59 16.85 -11.26 -19.93
C LYS A 59 16.86 -12.30 -21.05
N VAL A 60 16.02 -12.14 -22.06
CA VAL A 60 16.05 -12.98 -23.26
C VAL A 60 17.10 -12.39 -24.20
N GLU A 61 18.23 -13.09 -24.34
CA GLU A 61 19.25 -12.75 -25.33
C GLU A 61 18.83 -13.37 -26.67
N PHE A 62 18.85 -12.58 -27.73
CA PHE A 62 18.58 -13.07 -29.08
C PHE A 62 19.89 -13.08 -29.87
N GLU A 63 20.16 -14.18 -30.57
CA GLU A 63 21.20 -14.24 -31.57
C GLU A 63 20.57 -14.05 -32.96
N LYS A 64 21.15 -13.16 -33.75
CA LYS A 64 20.69 -12.89 -35.12
C LYS A 64 21.05 -14.09 -36.00
N ILE A 65 20.04 -14.83 -36.48
CA ILE A 65 20.24 -15.94 -37.41
C ILE A 65 20.68 -15.36 -38.77
N ASN A 66 21.90 -15.68 -39.20
CA ASN A 66 22.36 -15.39 -40.56
C ASN A 66 21.94 -16.54 -41.47
N LYS A 67 21.01 -16.29 -42.40
CA LYS A 67 20.62 -17.25 -43.43
C LYS A 67 21.76 -17.38 -44.45
N LEU A 68 22.24 -18.60 -44.65
CA LEU A 68 23.08 -19.03 -45.78
C LEU A 68 22.22 -19.15 -47.04
#